data_AF-Q1JPN0-F1
#
_entry.id   AF-Q1JPN0-F1
#
_cell.length_a   1.000
_cell.length_b   1.000
_cell.length_c   1.000
_cell.angle_alpha   90.00
_cell.angle_beta   90.00
_cell.angle_gamma   90.00
#
_symmetry.space_group_name_H-M   'P 1'
#
loop_
_entity.id
_entity.type
_entity.pdbx_description
1 polymer ?
#
loop_
_entity_poly.entity_id
_entity_poly.type
_entity_poly.pdbx_seq_one_letter_code
_entity_poly.pdbx_strand_id
1 'polypeptide(L)'
;MLRFYHWRFPPSLAVVRMLSSPPPPHSHSPFSGGGVNSNSVGGNSKPELQFPQSQPHKLSSSPSSSLKSTVACSNAGAIRRSMATVSQAFSERTESIDSDLGSLVVVSFYKFADFPEHADFRKPLKDLCEKLRVSGGIILAPEGINGSICGIRESVEEVLAFIQRDVRLNGLRQVETPVSPEQEAIHHGHSSSSPLAAGEDAPFRWDHVRVKLKKEIVTLGIPSVSPIERVGTYVSPEEWNELISDPETVVIDVRNTYETRIGKFKGAVDPCTTAFRNFPSWVENQFALKQEGNETQAKVEKEDFSEITHKEDKAEKPKTLPRIAMYCTGGIRCEKASSLLLSQGFEEVYHLKGGILKYLEEVPKTESLWEGECFVFDKRVSVEHGLAQGTHKLCYGCKQPISDEDMEAPEYEYGVSCPYCYSKKSEEEKERARARQTQFEEWGVIGGPDKGRRPATKPDSPRKKINAKLGSSI
;
A
#
# COMPACT_ATOMS: atom_id res chain seq x y z
N MET A 1 4.02 33.86 27.37
CA MET A 1 3.03 32.94 27.97
C MET A 1 3.31 31.53 27.45
N LEU A 2 4.16 30.79 28.16
CA LEU A 2 4.49 29.39 27.86
C LEU A 2 3.47 28.46 28.52
N ARG A 3 2.90 27.52 27.77
CA ARG A 3 2.24 26.33 28.33
C ARG A 3 3.05 25.11 27.95
N PHE A 4 3.79 24.60 28.95
CA PHE A 4 4.40 23.28 28.96
C PHE A 4 3.29 22.22 28.94
N TYR A 5 3.35 21.29 27.99
CA TYR A 5 2.65 20.01 28.07
C TYR A 5 3.68 18.91 28.33
N HIS A 6 3.75 18.48 29.59
CA HIS A 6 4.38 17.22 29.99
C HIS A 6 3.58 16.06 29.41
N TRP A 7 4.18 15.25 28.53
CA TRP A 7 3.72 13.89 28.25
C TRP A 7 4.59 12.91 29.03
N ARG A 8 3.94 12.16 29.93
CA ARG A 8 4.53 11.03 30.67
C ARG A 8 4.65 9.83 29.72
N PHE A 9 5.85 9.24 29.69
CA PHE A 9 6.14 7.94 29.07
C PHE A 9 5.38 6.81 29.78
N PRO A 10 4.88 5.78 29.08
CA PRO A 10 4.62 4.47 29.68
C PRO A 10 5.92 3.62 29.70
N PRO A 11 6.10 2.73 30.69
CA PRO A 11 7.28 1.87 30.76
C PRO A 11 7.14 0.65 29.84
N SER A 12 8.26 0.27 29.23
CA SER A 12 8.71 -1.07 28.81
C SER A 12 7.67 -2.15 28.43
N LEU A 13 7.81 -2.65 27.20
CA LEU A 13 7.29 -3.93 26.69
C LEU A 13 7.41 -5.05 27.74
N ALA A 14 6.25 -5.50 28.23
CA ALA A 14 6.07 -6.83 28.78
C ALA A 14 5.22 -7.61 27.78
N VAL A 15 5.77 -8.71 27.26
CA VAL A 15 5.09 -9.66 26.37
C VAL A 15 3.88 -10.23 27.11
N VAL A 16 2.67 -9.94 26.62
CA VAL A 16 1.43 -10.53 27.13
C VAL A 16 1.29 -11.92 26.53
N ARG A 17 1.46 -12.94 27.39
CA ARG A 17 1.20 -14.35 27.12
C ARG A 17 -0.31 -14.55 26.91
N MET A 18 -0.76 -14.78 25.67
CA MET A 18 -2.16 -15.17 25.42
C MET A 18 -2.33 -16.68 25.63
N LEU A 19 -3.08 -17.03 26.68
CA LEU A 19 -3.72 -18.34 26.82
C LEU A 19 -5.01 -18.32 26.01
N SER A 20 -5.14 -19.26 25.07
CA SER A 20 -6.34 -19.51 24.29
C SER A 20 -7.48 -20.01 25.19
N SER A 21 -8.57 -19.25 25.27
CA SER A 21 -9.84 -19.75 25.82
C SER A 21 -10.67 -20.42 24.70
N PRO A 22 -11.38 -21.53 24.97
CA PRO A 22 -12.21 -22.20 23.97
C PRO A 22 -13.52 -21.42 23.70
N PRO A 23 -14.17 -21.60 22.53
CA PRO A 23 -15.40 -20.90 22.19
C PRO A 23 -16.61 -21.45 22.98
N PRO A 24 -17.64 -20.62 23.28
CA PRO A 24 -18.83 -21.08 24.00
C PRO A 24 -19.84 -21.78 23.06
N PRO A 25 -20.67 -22.72 23.56
CA PRO A 25 -21.68 -23.40 22.75
C PRO A 25 -22.98 -22.58 22.63
N HIS A 26 -23.63 -22.66 21.47
CA HIS A 26 -24.94 -22.07 21.16
C HIS A 26 -26.09 -22.75 21.92
N SER A 27 -27.05 -21.98 22.46
CA SER A 27 -28.50 -22.30 22.39
C SER A 27 -29.41 -21.18 22.95
N HIS A 28 -30.42 -20.87 22.14
CA HIS A 28 -31.72 -20.21 22.31
C HIS A 28 -32.21 -19.72 23.70
N SER A 29 -32.43 -18.39 23.81
CA SER A 29 -33.65 -17.59 24.16
C SER A 29 -34.70 -18.10 25.20
N PRO A 30 -35.59 -17.23 25.73
CA PRO A 30 -35.43 -15.87 26.27
C PRO A 30 -36.23 -15.64 27.60
N PHE A 31 -36.16 -14.41 28.16
CA PHE A 31 -37.15 -13.67 28.98
C PHE A 31 -36.66 -13.04 30.30
N SER A 32 -36.69 -11.69 30.28
CA SER A 32 -37.13 -10.72 31.30
C SER A 32 -36.46 -10.62 32.68
N GLY A 33 -35.94 -9.42 32.97
CA GLY A 33 -36.40 -8.66 34.14
C GLY A 33 -35.33 -8.20 35.15
N GLY A 34 -34.74 -7.02 34.90
CA GLY A 34 -34.53 -5.92 35.86
C GLY A 34 -33.78 -6.13 37.18
N GLY A 35 -32.81 -5.24 37.47
CA GLY A 35 -32.43 -4.90 38.85
C GLY A 35 -30.98 -4.50 39.06
N VAL A 36 -30.76 -3.25 39.43
CA VAL A 36 -29.49 -2.54 39.61
C VAL A 36 -28.96 -2.71 41.05
N ASN A 37 -27.65 -2.91 41.26
CA ASN A 37 -26.80 -2.08 42.14
C ASN A 37 -25.41 -2.67 42.46
N SER A 38 -24.50 -1.73 42.62
CA SER A 38 -23.06 -1.72 42.86
C SER A 38 -22.63 -2.18 44.27
N ASN A 39 -21.46 -2.82 44.39
CA ASN A 39 -20.28 -2.30 45.12
C ASN A 39 -19.17 -3.35 45.41
N SER A 40 -17.95 -2.83 45.38
CA SER A 40 -16.78 -3.11 46.23
C SER A 40 -15.93 -4.39 46.12
N VAL A 41 -14.67 -4.14 45.72
CA VAL A 41 -13.37 -4.48 46.38
C VAL A 41 -13.08 -5.94 46.75
N GLY A 42 -12.00 -6.46 46.16
CA GLY A 42 -11.23 -7.58 46.69
C GLY A 42 -9.93 -7.77 45.91
N GLY A 43 -8.79 -7.46 46.53
CA GLY A 43 -7.46 -7.73 45.96
C GLY A 43 -6.98 -9.15 46.26
N ASN A 44 -6.06 -9.67 45.44
CA ASN A 44 -4.98 -10.57 45.88
C ASN A 44 -3.93 -10.80 44.77
N SER A 45 -2.68 -10.49 45.15
CA SER A 45 -1.43 -11.27 45.02
C SER A 45 -1.05 -12.01 43.71
N LYS A 46 0.14 -11.63 43.18
CA LYS A 46 0.98 -12.36 42.23
C LYS A 46 1.32 -13.80 42.65
N PRO A 47 1.71 -14.64 41.67
CA PRO A 47 2.91 -15.47 41.82
C PRO A 47 3.93 -15.24 40.69
N GLU A 48 5.18 -15.29 41.12
CA GLU A 48 6.46 -15.34 40.40
C GLU A 48 6.67 -16.72 39.77
N LEU A 49 7.26 -16.84 38.56
CA LEU A 49 7.84 -18.10 38.07
C LEU A 49 8.80 -17.94 36.88
N GLN A 50 9.78 -18.84 36.87
CA GLN A 50 11.09 -18.84 36.23
C GLN A 50 11.12 -19.32 34.76
N PHE A 51 12.19 -18.97 34.02
CA PHE A 51 12.50 -19.44 32.67
C PHE A 51 13.34 -20.75 32.66
N PRO A 52 13.10 -21.68 31.72
CA PRO A 52 14.06 -22.72 31.35
C PRO A 52 14.76 -22.45 30.00
N GLN A 53 16.06 -22.78 29.95
CA GLN A 53 16.89 -22.87 28.74
C GLN A 53 16.83 -24.27 28.13
N SER A 54 16.80 -24.43 26.80
CA SER A 54 17.33 -25.62 26.11
C SER A 54 17.60 -25.39 24.61
N GLN A 55 18.55 -26.18 24.09
CA GLN A 55 19.32 -26.06 22.85
C GLN A 55 18.67 -26.71 21.61
N PRO A 56 19.18 -26.48 20.36
CA PRO A 56 18.52 -26.93 19.13
C PRO A 56 19.01 -28.31 18.64
N HIS A 57 18.11 -29.07 18.01
CA HIS A 57 18.41 -30.30 17.28
C HIS A 57 18.31 -30.12 15.75
N LYS A 58 19.35 -30.55 15.03
CA LYS A 58 19.39 -30.77 13.58
C LYS A 58 18.92 -32.19 13.25
N LEU A 59 18.20 -32.38 12.14
CA LEU A 59 18.04 -33.67 11.46
C LEU A 59 17.98 -33.47 9.94
N SER A 60 18.64 -34.39 9.23
CA SER A 60 19.03 -34.34 7.82
C SER A 60 18.22 -35.32 6.94
N SER A 61 17.90 -34.88 5.72
CA SER A 61 17.93 -35.57 4.41
C SER A 61 17.51 -37.05 4.26
N SER A 62 16.62 -37.34 3.28
CA SER A 62 16.94 -38.16 2.07
C SER A 62 15.74 -38.31 1.10
N PRO A 63 15.96 -38.61 -0.22
CA PRO A 63 14.98 -38.40 -1.32
C PRO A 63 14.62 -39.68 -2.15
N SER A 64 13.91 -39.48 -3.29
CA SER A 64 13.52 -40.40 -4.42
C SER A 64 11.99 -40.66 -4.49
N SER A 65 11.26 -40.77 -5.61
CA SER A 65 11.56 -41.06 -7.03
C SER A 65 10.35 -40.71 -7.96
N SER A 66 10.63 -40.06 -9.11
CA SER A 66 10.23 -40.41 -10.50
C SER A 66 8.80 -40.84 -10.87
N LEU A 67 8.20 -40.15 -11.87
CA LEU A 67 7.53 -40.75 -13.05
C LEU A 67 7.36 -39.70 -14.17
N LYS A 68 7.74 -40.09 -15.41
CA LYS A 68 7.70 -39.30 -16.66
C LYS A 68 6.49 -39.70 -17.50
N SER A 69 5.98 -38.78 -18.32
CA SER A 69 5.20 -39.07 -19.53
C SER A 69 5.61 -38.09 -20.65
N THR A 70 5.81 -38.63 -21.84
CA THR A 70 6.31 -37.96 -23.06
C THR A 70 5.39 -38.36 -24.21
N VAL A 71 4.95 -37.41 -25.03
CA VAL A 71 4.41 -37.68 -26.38
C VAL A 71 4.99 -36.64 -27.34
N ALA A 72 5.55 -37.12 -28.44
CA ALA A 72 6.18 -36.36 -29.50
C ALA A 72 5.75 -36.86 -30.88
N CYS A 73 5.97 -35.97 -31.86
CA CYS A 73 6.02 -36.18 -33.31
C CYS A 73 4.67 -36.30 -34.04
N SER A 74 4.49 -35.88 -35.29
CA SER A 74 5.14 -35.02 -36.30
C SER A 74 4.32 -35.32 -37.56
N ASN A 75 3.95 -34.35 -38.39
CA ASN A 75 3.94 -34.59 -39.84
C ASN A 75 3.85 -33.30 -40.67
N ALA A 76 4.69 -33.29 -41.70
CA ALA A 76 4.84 -32.28 -42.73
C ALA A 76 3.88 -32.54 -43.91
N GLY A 77 3.69 -31.55 -44.78
CA GLY A 77 3.12 -31.77 -46.12
C GLY A 77 2.54 -30.53 -46.77
N ALA A 78 3.33 -29.88 -47.62
CA ALA A 78 2.96 -28.72 -48.43
C ALA A 78 2.10 -29.11 -49.66
N ILE A 79 1.07 -28.32 -49.99
CA ILE A 79 0.53 -28.20 -51.36
C ILE A 79 0.15 -26.74 -51.63
N ARG A 80 0.82 -26.15 -52.63
CA ARG A 80 0.43 -24.90 -53.33
C ARG A 80 -0.73 -25.19 -54.29
N ARG A 81 -1.69 -24.26 -54.45
CA ARG A 81 -2.19 -23.80 -55.78
C ARG A 81 -3.24 -22.68 -55.68
N SER A 82 -3.03 -21.70 -56.56
CA SER A 82 -4.00 -20.85 -57.26
C SER A 82 -4.58 -19.62 -56.55
N MET A 83 -4.09 -18.45 -56.99
CA MET A 83 -4.80 -17.17 -56.98
C MET A 83 -5.97 -17.20 -57.96
N ALA A 84 -7.16 -16.77 -57.54
CA ALA A 84 -8.11 -15.95 -58.30
C ALA A 84 -9.42 -15.80 -57.50
N THR A 85 -9.87 -14.54 -57.39
CA THR A 85 -11.29 -14.16 -57.21
C THR A 85 -11.93 -14.37 -55.84
N VAL A 86 -11.75 -13.44 -54.89
CA VAL A 86 -12.83 -13.05 -53.96
C VAL A 86 -12.66 -11.58 -53.53
N SER A 87 -12.95 -10.64 -54.43
CA SER A 87 -13.31 -9.27 -54.06
C SER A 87 -14.82 -9.21 -53.89
N GLN A 88 -15.35 -9.91 -52.87
CA GLN A 88 -16.75 -9.88 -52.42
C GLN A 88 -16.92 -10.87 -51.25
N ALA A 89 -16.31 -10.57 -50.09
CA ALA A 89 -16.58 -11.29 -48.83
C ALA A 89 -16.19 -10.47 -47.57
N PHE A 90 -15.97 -9.17 -47.70
CA PHE A 90 -15.44 -8.31 -46.63
C PHE A 90 -16.52 -7.61 -45.79
N SER A 91 -17.79 -8.03 -45.89
CA SER A 91 -18.93 -7.35 -45.25
C SER A 91 -19.74 -8.22 -44.28
N GLU A 92 -19.38 -9.49 -44.05
CA GLU A 92 -20.19 -10.41 -43.21
C GLU A 92 -19.37 -11.09 -42.09
N ARG A 93 -18.25 -10.48 -41.67
CA ARG A 93 -17.39 -11.03 -40.60
C ARG A 93 -17.26 -10.12 -39.38
N THR A 94 -18.23 -9.23 -39.17
CA THR A 94 -18.20 -8.17 -38.15
C THR A 94 -19.19 -8.41 -37.00
N GLU A 95 -19.90 -9.55 -36.95
CA GLU A 95 -21.01 -9.77 -36.00
C GLU A 95 -20.76 -10.85 -34.93
N SER A 96 -19.51 -11.29 -34.69
CA SER A 96 -19.22 -12.36 -33.70
C SER A 96 -18.03 -12.11 -32.78
N ILE A 97 -17.58 -10.86 -32.59
CA ILE A 97 -16.44 -10.52 -31.71
C ILE A 97 -16.90 -9.88 -30.38
N ASP A 98 -18.20 -9.63 -30.19
CA ASP A 98 -18.72 -8.79 -29.10
C ASP A 98 -19.12 -9.56 -27.82
N SER A 99 -18.63 -10.79 -27.62
CA SER A 99 -19.07 -11.67 -26.50
C SER A 99 -17.98 -12.08 -25.50
N ASP A 100 -16.77 -11.53 -25.62
CA ASP A 100 -15.72 -11.65 -24.60
C ASP A 100 -15.05 -10.27 -24.44
N LEU A 101 -15.85 -9.29 -23.98
CA LEU A 101 -15.30 -8.02 -23.51
C LEU A 101 -14.43 -8.35 -22.29
N GLY A 102 -13.12 -8.50 -22.55
CA GLY A 102 -12.16 -9.09 -21.63
C GLY A 102 -12.27 -8.54 -20.21
N SER A 103 -12.34 -9.45 -19.24
CA SER A 103 -12.49 -9.13 -17.82
C SER A 103 -11.52 -8.04 -17.40
N LEU A 104 -12.02 -6.99 -16.72
CA LEU A 104 -11.13 -6.00 -16.13
C LEU A 104 -10.27 -6.62 -15.03
N VAL A 105 -9.03 -6.18 -14.95
CA VAL A 105 -8.08 -6.57 -13.91
C VAL A 105 -7.43 -5.33 -13.30
N VAL A 106 -7.15 -5.41 -12.00
CA VAL A 106 -6.27 -4.44 -11.32
C VAL A 106 -4.95 -5.13 -11.03
N VAL A 107 -3.85 -4.57 -11.54
CA VAL A 107 -2.50 -5.07 -11.25
C VAL A 107 -1.72 -4.01 -10.48
N SER A 108 -1.31 -4.38 -9.27
CA SER A 108 -0.33 -3.62 -8.48
C SER A 108 1.04 -4.24 -8.65
N PHE A 109 2.06 -3.43 -8.89
CA PHE A 109 3.39 -3.90 -9.23
C PHE A 109 4.49 -2.97 -8.74
N TYR A 110 5.68 -3.53 -8.52
CA TYR A 110 6.88 -2.73 -8.29
C TYR A 110 8.16 -3.51 -8.58
N LYS A 111 9.26 -2.77 -8.76
CA LYS A 111 10.63 -3.30 -8.86
C LYS A 111 11.62 -2.23 -8.42
N PHE A 112 12.51 -2.60 -7.51
CA PHE A 112 13.73 -1.84 -7.25
C PHE A 112 14.80 -2.21 -8.28
N ALA A 113 15.39 -1.20 -8.92
CA ALA A 113 16.45 -1.35 -9.91
C ALA A 113 17.26 -0.06 -10.03
N ASP A 114 18.53 -0.15 -10.42
CA ASP A 114 19.31 1.04 -10.78
C ASP A 114 18.82 1.56 -12.13
N PHE A 115 17.97 2.59 -12.10
CA PHE A 115 17.18 3.08 -13.21
C PHE A 115 17.35 4.59 -13.45
N PRO A 116 18.58 5.09 -13.69
CA PRO A 116 18.84 6.53 -13.81
C PRO A 116 18.07 7.19 -14.96
N GLU A 117 17.85 6.49 -16.09
CA GLU A 117 17.10 6.99 -17.26
C GLU A 117 15.57 6.88 -17.12
N HIS A 118 15.05 6.64 -15.91
CA HIS A 118 13.60 6.55 -15.63
C HIS A 118 12.76 7.70 -16.21
N ALA A 119 13.32 8.90 -16.35
CA ALA A 119 12.63 10.06 -16.88
C ALA A 119 12.21 9.88 -18.36
N ASP A 120 13.05 9.23 -19.17
CA ASP A 120 12.80 8.98 -20.59
C ASP A 120 11.70 7.94 -20.80
N PHE A 121 11.53 7.04 -19.82
CA PHE A 121 10.51 6.00 -19.83
C PHE A 121 9.09 6.56 -19.66
N ARG A 122 8.94 7.76 -19.08
CA ARG A 122 7.64 8.34 -18.72
C ARG A 122 6.72 8.56 -19.91
N LYS A 123 7.22 9.15 -20.99
CA LYS A 123 6.37 9.51 -22.14
C LYS A 123 5.90 8.25 -22.89
N PRO A 124 6.78 7.32 -23.32
CA PRO A 124 6.36 6.10 -24.00
C PRO A 124 5.37 5.26 -23.18
N LEU A 125 5.60 5.11 -21.87
CA LEU A 125 4.72 4.35 -20.99
C LEU A 125 3.34 5.01 -20.85
N LYS A 126 3.30 6.34 -20.71
CA LYS A 126 2.05 7.11 -20.62
C LYS A 126 1.26 7.01 -21.93
N ASP A 127 1.92 7.23 -23.07
CA ASP A 127 1.28 7.14 -24.39
C ASP A 127 0.71 5.73 -24.64
N LEU A 128 1.44 4.67 -24.25
CA LEU A 128 0.98 3.30 -24.37
C LEU A 128 -0.27 3.03 -23.51
N CYS A 129 -0.24 3.43 -22.23
CA CYS A 129 -1.40 3.29 -21.35
C CYS A 129 -2.63 4.05 -21.90
N GLU A 130 -2.44 5.28 -22.41
CA GLU A 130 -3.54 6.06 -23.02
C GLU A 130 -4.09 5.38 -24.28
N LYS A 131 -3.21 4.86 -25.16
CA LYS A 131 -3.59 4.11 -26.35
C LYS A 131 -4.43 2.87 -26.01
N LEU A 132 -4.00 2.13 -24.99
CA LEU A 132 -4.62 0.87 -24.55
C LEU A 132 -5.78 1.08 -23.56
N ARG A 133 -6.14 2.34 -23.27
CA ARG A 133 -7.14 2.74 -22.28
C ARG A 133 -6.87 2.13 -20.90
N VAL A 134 -5.61 1.97 -20.53
CA VAL A 134 -5.20 1.57 -19.18
C VAL A 134 -5.13 2.81 -18.31
N SER A 135 -5.72 2.72 -17.12
CA SER A 135 -5.74 3.80 -16.14
C SER A 135 -4.98 3.41 -14.89
N GLY A 136 -4.79 4.37 -13.97
CA GLY A 136 -4.13 4.14 -12.69
C GLY A 136 -2.96 5.07 -12.44
N GLY A 137 -2.08 4.68 -11.52
CA GLY A 137 -0.93 5.49 -11.10
C GLY A 137 0.36 4.71 -11.23
N ILE A 138 1.35 5.31 -11.90
CA ILE A 138 2.70 4.78 -12.02
C ILE A 138 3.68 5.83 -11.51
N ILE A 139 4.62 5.41 -10.67
CA ILE A 139 5.72 6.20 -10.15
C ILE A 139 7.02 5.63 -10.73
N LEU A 140 7.80 6.52 -11.34
CA LEU A 140 9.14 6.26 -11.82
C LEU A 140 10.13 7.07 -10.98
N ALA A 141 11.21 6.44 -10.55
CA ALA A 141 12.30 7.08 -9.82
C ALA A 141 13.65 6.45 -10.25
N PRO A 142 14.80 7.07 -9.91
CA PRO A 142 16.11 6.48 -10.17
C PRO A 142 16.28 5.07 -9.57
N GLU A 143 15.54 4.76 -8.50
CA GLU A 143 15.58 3.46 -7.81
C GLU A 143 14.57 2.42 -8.36
N GLY A 144 13.83 2.74 -9.44
CA GLY A 144 12.96 1.77 -10.12
C GLY A 144 11.55 2.26 -10.42
N ILE A 145 10.57 1.35 -10.30
CA ILE A 145 9.17 1.57 -10.67
C ILE A 145 8.19 1.01 -9.62
N ASN A 146 7.06 1.71 -9.42
CA ASN A 146 5.93 1.25 -8.60
C ASN A 146 4.63 1.74 -9.22
N GLY A 147 3.58 0.92 -9.25
CA GLY A 147 2.30 1.36 -9.75
C GLY A 147 1.15 0.42 -9.48
N SER A 148 -0.06 0.93 -9.70
CA SER A 148 -1.29 0.16 -9.77
C SER A 148 -2.05 0.63 -11.00
N ILE A 149 -2.39 -0.31 -11.88
CA ILE A 149 -3.08 -0.05 -13.14
C ILE A 149 -4.33 -0.91 -13.29
N CYS A 150 -5.28 -0.42 -14.08
CA CYS A 150 -6.54 -1.09 -14.40
C CYS A 150 -6.82 -1.02 -15.89
N GLY A 151 -7.39 -2.11 -16.42
CA GLY A 151 -7.85 -2.21 -17.80
C GLY A 151 -8.28 -3.63 -18.11
N ILE A 152 -8.69 -3.87 -19.36
CA ILE A 152 -8.89 -5.24 -19.86
C ILE A 152 -7.57 -6.01 -19.76
N ARG A 153 -7.67 -7.32 -19.50
CA ARG A 153 -6.50 -8.20 -19.29
C ARG A 153 -5.43 -8.01 -20.37
N GLU A 154 -5.80 -8.04 -21.64
CA GLU A 154 -4.89 -7.97 -22.77
C GLU A 154 -4.12 -6.63 -22.78
N SER A 155 -4.81 -5.53 -22.50
CA SER A 155 -4.21 -4.19 -22.43
C SER A 155 -3.25 -4.06 -21.26
N VAL A 156 -3.62 -4.61 -20.09
CA VAL A 156 -2.77 -4.58 -18.90
C VAL A 156 -1.50 -5.43 -19.13
N GLU A 157 -1.66 -6.62 -19.69
CA GLU A 157 -0.54 -7.50 -20.06
C GLU A 157 0.41 -6.83 -21.08
N GLU A 158 -0.12 -6.11 -22.08
CA GLU A 158 0.73 -5.36 -23.03
C GLU A 158 1.53 -4.25 -22.35
N VAL A 159 0.94 -3.52 -21.38
CA VAL A 159 1.65 -2.52 -20.58
C VAL A 159 2.74 -3.16 -19.72
N LEU A 160 2.43 -4.27 -19.03
CA LEU A 160 3.40 -4.99 -18.20
C LEU A 160 4.54 -5.59 -19.03
N ALA A 161 4.23 -6.10 -20.22
CA ALA A 161 5.22 -6.58 -21.16
C ALA A 161 6.13 -5.44 -21.65
N PHE A 162 5.57 -4.26 -21.93
CA PHE A 162 6.36 -3.07 -22.27
C PHE A 162 7.33 -2.67 -21.15
N ILE A 163 6.88 -2.67 -19.89
CA ILE A 163 7.73 -2.39 -18.72
C ILE A 163 8.89 -3.40 -18.65
N GLN A 164 8.59 -4.68 -18.80
CA GLN A 164 9.57 -5.76 -18.68
C GLN A 164 10.50 -5.92 -19.91
N ARG A 165 10.31 -5.13 -20.98
CA ARG A 165 11.30 -5.05 -22.08
C ARG A 165 12.61 -4.41 -21.63
N ASP A 166 12.56 -3.52 -20.63
CA ASP A 166 13.78 -3.06 -19.98
C ASP A 166 14.28 -4.17 -19.06
N VAL A 167 15.46 -4.71 -19.38
CA VAL A 167 16.06 -5.85 -18.66
C VAL A 167 16.19 -5.59 -17.16
N ARG A 168 16.34 -4.33 -16.74
CA ARG A 168 16.45 -3.92 -15.33
C ARG A 168 15.14 -4.09 -14.57
N LEU A 169 14.02 -3.99 -15.29
CA LEU A 169 12.67 -4.11 -14.76
C LEU A 169 12.08 -5.52 -14.93
N ASN A 170 12.87 -6.47 -15.46
CA ASN A 170 12.45 -7.86 -15.59
C ASN A 170 12.22 -8.51 -14.21
N GLY A 171 11.28 -9.45 -14.14
CA GLY A 171 10.84 -10.04 -12.87
C GLY A 171 10.18 -9.01 -11.96
N LEU A 172 9.29 -8.20 -12.55
CA LEU A 172 8.45 -7.23 -11.86
C LEU A 172 7.58 -7.98 -10.84
N ARG A 173 7.62 -7.58 -9.57
CA ARG A 173 6.69 -8.14 -8.57
C ARG A 173 5.31 -7.62 -8.88
N GLN A 174 4.34 -8.52 -8.97
CA GLN A 174 2.98 -8.23 -9.40
C GLN A 174 1.99 -8.93 -8.48
N VAL A 175 0.89 -8.26 -8.19
CA VAL A 175 -0.30 -8.84 -7.57
C VAL A 175 -1.47 -8.41 -8.44
N GLU A 176 -2.16 -9.40 -9.00
CA GLU A 176 -3.37 -9.21 -9.77
C GLU A 176 -4.58 -9.37 -8.85
N THR A 177 -5.61 -8.57 -9.06
CA THR A 177 -6.94 -8.84 -8.52
C THR A 177 -7.97 -8.74 -9.63
N PRO A 178 -8.86 -9.74 -9.78
CA PRO A 178 -9.97 -9.62 -10.71
C PRO A 178 -10.90 -8.49 -10.28
N VAL A 179 -11.50 -7.83 -11.27
CA VAL A 179 -12.57 -6.85 -11.07
C VAL A 179 -13.88 -7.57 -11.37
N SER A 180 -14.80 -7.64 -10.42
CA SER A 180 -16.11 -8.24 -10.65
C SER A 180 -16.93 -7.41 -11.64
N PRO A 181 -17.91 -7.99 -12.35
CA PRO A 181 -18.80 -7.22 -13.24
C PRO A 181 -19.48 -6.02 -12.56
N GLU A 182 -19.85 -6.15 -11.28
CA GLU A 182 -20.39 -5.05 -10.48
C GLU A 182 -19.35 -3.95 -10.23
N GLN A 183 -18.08 -4.32 -10.12
CA GLN A 183 -16.95 -3.41 -9.96
C GLN A 183 -16.53 -2.74 -11.27
N GLU A 184 -16.81 -3.33 -12.43
CA GLU A 184 -16.59 -2.68 -13.72
C GLU A 184 -17.34 -1.36 -13.83
N ALA A 185 -18.48 -1.25 -13.13
CA ALA A 185 -19.20 0.00 -12.99
C ALA A 185 -18.38 1.08 -12.27
N ILE A 186 -17.62 0.69 -11.26
CA ILE A 186 -16.73 1.62 -10.57
C ILE A 186 -15.55 1.97 -11.49
N HIS A 187 -15.12 1.07 -12.37
CA HIS A 187 -14.00 1.26 -13.29
C HIS A 187 -14.39 1.78 -14.69
N HIS A 188 -15.61 2.32 -14.89
CA HIS A 188 -16.06 2.85 -16.18
C HIS A 188 -14.98 3.70 -16.91
N GLY A 189 -14.81 3.47 -18.22
CA GLY A 189 -13.76 4.13 -19.02
C GLY A 189 -12.97 3.23 -19.99
N HIS A 190 -13.04 1.91 -19.80
CA HIS A 190 -12.18 0.95 -20.50
C HIS A 190 -12.77 0.37 -21.80
N SER A 191 -14.07 0.54 -22.07
CA SER A 191 -14.67 0.14 -23.34
C SER A 191 -14.39 1.17 -24.44
N SER A 192 -14.43 0.76 -25.72
CA SER A 192 -14.25 1.64 -26.88
C SER A 192 -15.28 2.79 -26.96
N SER A 193 -16.48 2.56 -26.42
CA SER A 193 -17.61 3.50 -26.38
C SER A 193 -17.59 4.46 -25.19
N SER A 194 -16.83 4.17 -24.13
CA SER A 194 -16.73 5.06 -22.99
C SER A 194 -15.78 6.22 -23.33
N PRO A 195 -16.23 7.48 -23.24
CA PRO A 195 -15.30 8.60 -23.36
C PRO A 195 -14.36 8.60 -22.14
N LEU A 196 -13.06 8.74 -22.37
CA LEU A 196 -12.09 9.15 -21.35
C LEU A 196 -12.36 10.63 -21.00
N ALA A 197 -13.55 10.92 -20.46
CA ALA A 197 -14.02 12.26 -20.17
C ALA A 197 -13.90 12.57 -18.67
N ALA A 198 -13.82 13.86 -18.38
CA ALA A 198 -13.43 14.42 -17.10
C ALA A 198 -14.36 14.05 -15.94
N GLY A 199 -14.03 12.94 -15.28
CA GLY A 199 -13.87 12.81 -13.83
C GLY A 199 -15.10 12.93 -12.95
N GLU A 200 -15.51 11.77 -12.43
CA GLU A 200 -15.99 11.67 -11.05
C GLU A 200 -15.03 12.43 -10.10
N ASP A 201 -15.58 13.19 -9.15
CA ASP A 201 -14.83 13.44 -7.92
C ASP A 201 -14.69 12.06 -7.30
N ALA A 202 -13.54 11.42 -7.47
CA ALA A 202 -13.17 10.18 -6.81
C ALA A 202 -11.71 10.38 -6.36
N PRO A 203 -11.34 10.09 -5.10
CA PRO A 203 -9.99 10.39 -4.65
C PRO A 203 -8.92 9.58 -5.42
N PHE A 204 -9.33 8.41 -5.94
CA PHE A 204 -8.60 7.59 -6.89
C PHE A 204 -9.12 7.87 -8.32
N ARG A 205 -8.62 8.97 -8.88
CA ARG A 205 -8.83 9.36 -10.29
C ARG A 205 -8.13 8.36 -11.22
N TRP A 206 -8.82 7.26 -11.53
CA TRP A 206 -8.44 6.25 -12.51
C TRP A 206 -9.23 6.43 -13.82
N ASP A 207 -9.68 7.66 -14.09
CA ASP A 207 -10.21 8.10 -15.39
C ASP A 207 -9.09 8.24 -16.45
N HIS A 208 -7.83 8.33 -16.00
CA HIS A 208 -6.65 8.40 -16.85
C HIS A 208 -5.44 7.79 -16.12
N VAL A 209 -4.43 7.39 -16.89
CA VAL A 209 -3.13 7.03 -16.33
C VAL A 209 -2.38 8.26 -15.82
N ARG A 210 -1.71 8.12 -14.68
CA ARG A 210 -0.81 9.13 -14.12
C ARG A 210 0.57 8.55 -13.97
N VAL A 211 1.48 8.87 -14.90
CA VAL A 211 2.90 8.55 -14.77
C VAL A 211 3.65 9.73 -14.14
N LYS A 212 4.15 9.56 -12.93
CA LYS A 212 4.80 10.60 -12.12
C LYS A 212 6.28 10.29 -11.95
N LEU A 213 7.12 11.32 -12.08
CA LEU A 213 8.52 11.25 -11.67
C LEU A 213 8.64 11.61 -10.20
N LYS A 214 9.38 10.81 -9.43
CA LYS A 214 9.67 11.03 -8.01
C LYS A 214 11.13 10.71 -7.72
N LYS A 215 11.59 11.15 -6.54
CA LYS A 215 12.92 10.77 -6.02
C LYS A 215 12.96 9.31 -5.55
N GLU A 216 11.83 8.82 -5.06
CA GLU A 216 11.66 7.47 -4.53
C GLU A 216 10.33 6.90 -5.04
N ILE A 217 10.30 5.60 -5.35
CA ILE A 217 9.07 4.88 -5.72
C ILE A 217 8.17 4.60 -4.51
N VAL A 218 8.76 4.61 -3.32
CA VAL A 218 8.08 4.69 -2.02
C VAL A 218 8.95 5.51 -1.06
N THR A 219 8.41 6.61 -0.55
CA THR A 219 9.22 7.61 0.18
C THR A 219 9.49 7.20 1.63
N LEU A 220 10.69 6.69 1.89
CA LEU A 220 11.25 6.51 3.24
C LEU A 220 12.00 7.77 3.68
N GLY A 221 12.60 8.51 2.73
CA GLY A 221 13.32 9.76 3.01
C GLY A 221 14.78 9.57 3.46
N ILE A 222 15.35 8.37 3.28
CA ILE A 222 16.75 8.06 3.59
C ILE A 222 17.42 7.51 2.32
N PRO A 223 18.11 8.36 1.53
CA PRO A 223 18.71 7.95 0.25
C PRO A 223 19.79 6.87 0.36
N SER A 224 20.41 6.69 1.54
CA SER A 224 21.43 5.67 1.78
C SER A 224 20.86 4.27 1.98
N VAL A 225 19.53 4.11 2.10
CA VAL A 225 18.88 2.81 2.25
C VAL A 225 18.46 2.31 0.87
N SER A 226 19.11 1.26 0.39
CA SER A 226 18.87 0.67 -0.93
C SER A 226 18.42 -0.78 -0.82
N PRO A 227 17.16 -1.09 -1.20
CA PRO A 227 16.69 -2.47 -1.32
C PRO A 227 17.40 -3.29 -2.39
N ILE A 228 18.14 -2.66 -3.31
CA ILE A 228 18.93 -3.35 -4.34
C ILE A 228 20.12 -4.07 -3.70
N GLU A 229 20.69 -3.49 -2.65
CA GLU A 229 21.88 -4.01 -1.97
C GLU A 229 21.52 -5.12 -0.98
N ARG A 230 20.55 -4.84 -0.10
CA ARG A 230 20.19 -5.75 0.98
C ARG A 230 18.75 -5.51 1.43
N VAL A 231 18.02 -6.60 1.61
CA VAL A 231 16.68 -6.65 2.21
C VAL A 231 16.63 -7.78 3.24
N GLY A 232 15.61 -7.75 4.10
CA GLY A 232 15.33 -8.84 5.03
C GLY A 232 14.92 -10.13 4.33
N THR A 233 14.76 -11.18 5.11
CA THR A 233 14.35 -12.50 4.63
C THR A 233 12.87 -12.50 4.26
N TYR A 234 12.57 -12.85 3.01
CA TYR A 234 11.20 -13.05 2.56
C TYR A 234 10.59 -14.29 3.21
N VAL A 235 9.38 -14.16 3.73
CA VAL A 235 8.60 -15.27 4.30
C VAL A 235 7.35 -15.46 3.47
N SER A 236 7.09 -16.69 3.04
CA SER A 236 5.89 -17.03 2.27
C SER A 236 4.63 -16.84 3.11
N PRO A 237 3.45 -16.63 2.51
CA PRO A 237 2.19 -16.60 3.26
C PRO A 237 1.94 -17.87 4.10
N GLU A 238 2.34 -19.04 3.61
CA GLU A 238 2.17 -20.32 4.29
C GLU A 238 2.99 -20.40 5.58
N GLU A 239 4.23 -19.89 5.56
CA GLU A 239 5.14 -19.87 6.71
C GLU A 239 4.90 -18.65 7.62
N TRP A 240 4.14 -17.65 7.15
CA TRP A 240 3.96 -16.38 7.84
C TRP A 240 3.31 -16.55 9.22
N ASN A 241 2.26 -17.36 9.30
CA ASN A 241 1.52 -17.59 10.53
C ASN A 241 2.39 -18.21 11.64
N GLU A 242 3.29 -19.13 11.28
CA GLU A 242 4.23 -19.74 12.24
C GLU A 242 5.17 -18.67 12.82
N LEU A 243 5.75 -17.83 11.95
CA LEU A 243 6.65 -16.77 12.37
C LEU A 243 5.98 -15.74 13.29
N ILE A 244 4.78 -15.27 12.94
CA ILE A 244 4.08 -14.23 13.72
C ILE A 244 3.39 -14.76 14.97
N SER A 245 3.26 -16.08 15.10
CA SER A 245 2.74 -16.72 16.32
C SER A 245 3.83 -16.97 17.36
N ASP A 246 5.12 -16.88 16.98
CA ASP A 246 6.24 -16.96 17.91
C ASP A 246 6.25 -15.72 18.83
N PRO A 247 6.14 -15.87 20.16
CA PRO A 247 6.12 -14.75 21.11
C PRO A 247 7.42 -13.93 21.14
N GLU A 248 8.54 -14.47 20.64
CA GLU A 248 9.81 -13.76 20.53
C GLU A 248 9.90 -12.90 19.25
N THR A 249 8.92 -13.01 18.34
CA THR A 249 8.84 -12.19 17.12
C THR A 249 8.06 -10.91 17.37
N VAL A 250 8.68 -9.75 17.15
CA VAL A 250 7.98 -8.47 17.12
C VAL A 250 7.40 -8.24 15.73
N VAL A 251 6.08 -8.29 15.63
CA VAL A 251 5.34 -8.11 14.38
C VAL A 251 4.98 -6.63 14.21
N ILE A 252 5.43 -5.99 13.12
CA ILE A 252 5.28 -4.55 12.89
C ILE A 252 4.49 -4.30 11.60
N ASP A 253 3.41 -3.54 11.71
CA ASP A 253 2.68 -3.01 10.56
C ASP A 253 3.42 -1.77 10.02
N VAL A 254 4.06 -1.85 8.85
CA VAL A 254 4.80 -0.69 8.29
C VAL A 254 3.90 0.26 7.50
N ARG A 255 2.57 0.09 7.60
CA ARG A 255 1.60 0.95 6.94
C ARG A 255 1.29 2.21 7.74
N ASN A 256 0.56 3.13 7.12
CA ASN A 256 0.11 4.32 7.83
C ASN A 256 -1.11 4.00 8.69
N THR A 257 -1.35 4.79 9.73
CA THR A 257 -2.46 4.60 10.69
C THR A 257 -3.84 4.47 10.05
N TYR A 258 -4.09 5.16 8.93
CA TYR A 258 -5.39 5.04 8.24
C TYR A 258 -5.59 3.67 7.58
N GLU A 259 -4.52 2.94 7.27
CA GLU A 259 -4.54 1.59 6.72
C GLU A 259 -4.65 0.57 7.86
N THR A 260 -3.90 0.77 8.95
CA THR A 260 -3.92 -0.09 10.14
C THR A 260 -5.26 -0.05 10.86
N ARG A 261 -5.96 1.10 10.82
CA ARG A 261 -7.25 1.30 11.48
C ARG A 261 -8.33 0.32 10.99
N ILE A 262 -8.32 -0.04 9.71
CA ILE A 262 -9.40 -0.84 9.11
C ILE A 262 -9.11 -2.34 9.09
N GLY A 263 -7.88 -2.73 9.38
CA GLY A 263 -7.50 -4.12 9.54
C GLY A 263 -5.99 -4.28 9.71
N LYS A 264 -5.57 -5.31 10.43
CA LYS A 264 -4.17 -5.64 10.72
C LYS A 264 -4.01 -7.11 11.14
N PHE A 265 -2.78 -7.60 11.18
CA PHE A 265 -2.51 -8.90 11.80
C PHE A 265 -2.70 -8.84 13.31
N LYS A 266 -3.28 -9.91 13.88
CA LYS A 266 -3.47 -10.06 15.32
C LYS A 266 -2.13 -9.90 16.06
N GLY A 267 -2.12 -9.08 17.11
CA GLY A 267 -0.91 -8.82 17.91
C GLY A 267 0.11 -7.87 17.28
N ALA A 268 -0.08 -7.42 16.03
CA ALA A 268 0.87 -6.53 15.39
C ALA A 268 0.92 -5.14 16.05
N VAL A 269 2.16 -4.66 16.22
CA VAL A 269 2.49 -3.31 16.66
C VAL A 269 2.14 -2.33 15.54
N ASP A 270 1.35 -1.30 15.88
CA ASP A 270 1.09 -0.14 15.03
C ASP A 270 2.07 0.98 15.38
N PRO A 271 2.98 1.37 14.47
CA PRO A 271 3.86 2.52 14.66
C PRO A 271 3.13 3.87 14.77
N CYS A 272 1.83 3.92 14.48
CA CYS A 272 1.02 5.13 14.45
C CYS A 272 1.56 6.21 13.48
N THR A 273 2.15 5.78 12.36
CA THR A 273 2.73 6.71 11.38
C THR A 273 1.67 7.28 10.45
N THR A 274 1.70 8.59 10.22
CA THR A 274 0.83 9.26 9.22
C THR A 274 1.42 9.25 7.80
N ALA A 275 2.73 9.00 7.70
CA ALA A 275 3.47 8.87 6.46
C ALA A 275 4.65 7.90 6.68
N PHE A 276 4.97 7.08 5.68
CA PHE A 276 6.07 6.10 5.75
C PHE A 276 7.44 6.72 6.05
N ARG A 277 7.68 7.99 5.68
CA ARG A 277 8.89 8.74 6.05
C ARG A 277 9.09 8.94 7.56
N ASN A 278 8.05 8.72 8.36
CA ASN A 278 8.10 8.81 9.82
C ASN A 278 8.50 7.46 10.45
N PHE A 279 8.56 6.38 9.67
CA PHE A 279 8.95 5.06 10.17
C PHE A 279 10.38 5.05 10.75
N PRO A 280 11.40 5.67 10.13
CA PRO A 280 12.75 5.68 10.71
C PRO A 280 12.83 6.29 12.10
N SER A 281 12.17 7.43 12.33
CA SER A 281 12.18 8.07 13.65
C SER A 281 11.41 7.24 14.69
N TRP A 282 10.37 6.51 14.28
CA TRP A 282 9.71 5.56 15.17
C TRP A 282 10.64 4.43 15.59
N VAL A 283 11.39 3.83 14.65
CA VAL A 283 12.36 2.77 14.96
C VAL A 283 13.43 3.25 15.94
N GLU A 284 14.04 4.41 15.67
CA GLU A 284 15.07 4.99 16.54
C GLU A 284 14.58 5.19 17.98
N ASN A 285 13.36 5.69 18.14
CA ASN A 285 12.76 5.93 19.45
C ASN A 285 12.35 4.62 20.15
N GLN A 286 11.78 3.67 19.41
CA GLN A 286 11.25 2.42 19.96
C GLN A 286 12.38 1.51 20.47
N PHE A 287 13.50 1.48 19.75
CA PHE A 287 14.65 0.62 20.08
C PHE A 287 15.82 1.38 20.71
N ALA A 288 15.64 2.68 20.99
CA ALA A 288 16.62 3.55 21.66
C ALA A 288 18.03 3.56 21.01
N LEU A 289 18.10 3.46 19.68
CA LEU A 289 19.35 3.26 18.92
C LEU A 289 20.36 4.43 19.01
N LYS A 290 19.99 5.57 19.63
CA LYS A 290 20.81 6.77 19.74
C LYS A 290 21.38 7.04 21.14
N GLN A 291 21.33 6.06 22.04
CA GLN A 291 21.93 6.18 23.38
C GLN A 291 23.18 5.30 23.52
N GLU A 292 24.27 5.70 22.87
CA GLU A 292 25.67 5.31 23.18
C GLU A 292 26.58 6.06 22.20
N GLY A 293 27.30 7.08 22.67
CA GLY A 293 28.23 7.87 21.83
C GLY A 293 28.16 9.38 21.99
N ASN A 294 28.36 9.90 23.21
CA ASN A 294 28.85 11.26 23.40
C ASN A 294 30.21 11.17 24.10
N GLU A 295 31.21 10.83 23.31
CA GLU A 295 32.62 10.87 23.66
C GLU A 295 33.11 12.32 23.78
N THR A 296 33.77 12.59 24.91
CA THR A 296 34.94 13.47 25.03
C THR A 296 34.73 14.98 24.91
N GLN A 297 34.53 15.64 26.06
CA GLN A 297 35.18 16.92 26.32
C GLN A 297 35.71 17.01 27.75
N ALA A 298 37.03 17.11 27.82
CA ALA A 298 37.87 17.16 28.98
C ALA A 298 37.55 18.33 29.92
N LYS A 299 37.63 18.08 31.23
CA LYS A 299 38.29 18.98 32.19
C LYS A 299 38.66 18.21 33.47
N VAL A 300 39.97 18.10 33.64
CA VAL A 300 40.68 17.67 34.84
C VAL A 300 40.44 18.69 35.93
N GLU A 301 40.01 18.27 37.12
CA GLU A 301 40.42 18.87 38.38
C GLU A 301 40.21 17.86 39.52
N LYS A 302 41.28 17.64 40.27
CA LYS A 302 41.41 16.71 41.40
C LYS A 302 40.57 17.23 42.56
N GLU A 303 39.94 16.33 43.31
CA GLU A 303 40.09 16.30 44.78
C GLU A 303 39.57 14.99 45.37
N ASP A 304 40.25 14.62 46.44
CA ASP A 304 40.36 13.34 47.11
C ASP A 304 39.24 13.21 48.16
N PHE A 305 38.46 12.12 48.15
CA PHE A 305 37.88 11.60 49.39
C PHE A 305 37.46 10.13 49.23
N SER A 306 38.07 9.32 50.08
CA SER A 306 37.83 7.90 50.28
C SER A 306 36.47 7.67 50.94
N GLU A 307 35.60 6.87 50.32
CA GLU A 307 34.70 6.01 51.08
C GLU A 307 34.30 4.75 50.29
N ILE A 308 34.54 3.63 50.95
CA ILE A 308 34.36 2.26 50.49
C ILE A 308 32.87 1.94 50.47
N THR A 309 32.30 1.65 49.30
CA THR A 309 31.16 0.72 49.21
C THR A 309 31.29 -0.12 47.94
N HIS A 310 31.60 -1.40 48.13
CA HIS A 310 31.40 -2.42 47.12
C HIS A 310 29.90 -2.48 46.78
N LYS A 311 29.52 -1.98 45.60
CA LYS A 311 28.23 -2.27 44.99
C LYS A 311 28.48 -3.01 43.69
N GLU A 312 27.98 -4.23 43.70
CA GLU A 312 28.03 -5.25 42.67
C GLU A 312 27.74 -4.69 41.27
N ASP A 313 28.74 -4.82 40.39
CA ASP A 313 28.58 -4.66 38.95
C ASP A 313 27.60 -5.73 38.44
N LYS A 314 26.33 -5.37 38.31
CA LYS A 314 25.43 -6.04 37.36
C LYS A 314 25.82 -5.58 35.97
N ALA A 315 26.77 -6.29 35.36
CA ALA A 315 27.03 -6.20 33.93
C ALA A 315 25.72 -6.49 33.17
N GLU A 316 25.05 -5.43 32.73
CA GLU A 316 23.84 -5.49 31.93
C GLU A 316 24.23 -6.10 30.57
N LYS A 317 23.69 -7.29 30.25
CA LYS A 317 23.94 -7.94 28.96
C LYS A 317 23.61 -6.94 27.84
N PRO A 318 24.46 -6.81 26.81
CA PRO A 318 24.14 -5.97 25.66
C PRO A 318 22.78 -6.40 25.14
N LYS A 319 21.85 -5.45 25.08
CA LYS A 319 20.45 -5.68 24.74
C LYS A 319 20.39 -6.10 23.27
N THR A 320 20.28 -7.41 23.03
CA THR A 320 20.13 -7.96 21.68
C THR A 320 18.86 -7.40 21.07
N LEU A 321 18.97 -6.83 19.86
CA LEU A 321 17.81 -6.37 19.12
C LEU A 321 16.89 -7.56 18.80
N PRO A 322 15.57 -7.41 18.91
CA PRO A 322 14.65 -8.52 18.75
C PRO A 322 14.52 -8.95 17.29
N ARG A 323 14.01 -10.16 17.10
CA ARG A 323 13.51 -10.62 15.80
C ARG A 323 12.33 -9.77 15.36
N ILE A 324 12.39 -9.26 14.14
CA ILE A 324 11.35 -8.42 13.55
C ILE A 324 10.67 -9.13 12.37
N ALA A 325 9.34 -9.15 12.36
CA ALA A 325 8.55 -9.52 11.20
C ALA A 325 7.72 -8.31 10.73
N MET A 326 7.85 -7.92 9.46
CA MET A 326 7.15 -6.75 8.90
C MET A 326 6.23 -7.12 7.75
N TYR A 327 5.14 -6.37 7.62
CA TYR A 327 4.23 -6.50 6.49
C TYR A 327 3.67 -5.15 6.06
N CYS A 328 3.25 -5.08 4.81
CA CYS A 328 2.45 -3.99 4.26
C CYS A 328 1.56 -4.54 3.14
N THR A 329 0.79 -3.68 2.48
CA THR A 329 -0.18 -4.09 1.45
C THR A 329 0.40 -5.04 0.40
N GLY A 330 1.48 -4.65 -0.27
CA GLY A 330 2.08 -5.43 -1.37
C GLY A 330 3.58 -5.72 -1.24
N GLY A 331 4.20 -5.44 -0.10
CA GLY A 331 5.63 -5.73 0.18
C GLY A 331 6.62 -4.58 -0.03
N ILE A 332 6.34 -3.60 -0.90
CA ILE A 332 7.32 -2.55 -1.27
C ILE A 332 7.90 -1.75 -0.09
N ARG A 333 7.08 -1.41 0.93
CA ARG A 333 7.56 -0.70 2.13
C ARG A 333 8.46 -1.58 2.97
N CYS A 334 8.18 -2.88 3.05
CA CYS A 334 8.96 -3.83 3.83
C CYS A 334 10.37 -4.02 3.26
N GLU A 335 10.53 -3.95 1.94
CA GLU A 335 11.87 -3.98 1.34
C GLU A 335 12.72 -2.79 1.81
N LYS A 336 12.19 -1.56 1.79
CA LYS A 336 12.89 -0.38 2.35
C LYS A 336 13.08 -0.45 3.86
N ALA A 337 12.02 -0.80 4.60
CA ALA A 337 12.05 -0.87 6.05
C ALA A 337 13.05 -1.94 6.54
N SER A 338 13.09 -3.10 5.89
CA SER A 338 14.05 -4.16 6.24
C SER A 338 15.48 -3.78 5.92
N SER A 339 15.73 -3.14 4.77
CA SER A 339 17.05 -2.60 4.45
C SER A 339 17.53 -1.59 5.51
N LEU A 340 16.64 -0.70 5.99
CA LEU A 340 16.93 0.22 7.09
C LEU A 340 17.27 -0.52 8.39
N LEU A 341 16.43 -1.47 8.84
CA LEU A 341 16.66 -2.20 10.09
C LEU A 341 17.99 -2.98 10.06
N LEU A 342 18.30 -3.64 8.94
CA LEU A 342 19.57 -4.34 8.77
C LEU A 342 20.76 -3.38 8.86
N SER A 343 20.65 -2.16 8.31
CA SER A 343 21.69 -1.13 8.42
C SER A 343 21.86 -0.58 9.85
N GLN A 344 20.85 -0.75 10.70
CA GLN A 344 20.83 -0.34 12.10
C GLN A 344 21.25 -1.47 13.06
N GLY A 345 21.68 -2.62 12.55
CA GLY A 345 22.22 -3.72 13.36
C GLY A 345 21.21 -4.80 13.76
N PHE A 346 19.97 -4.75 13.29
CA PHE A 346 19.06 -5.89 13.45
C PHE A 346 19.57 -7.07 12.63
N GLU A 347 19.68 -8.25 13.25
CA GLU A 347 20.19 -9.46 12.58
C GLU A 347 19.05 -10.26 11.94
N GLU A 348 17.92 -10.38 12.66
CA GLU A 348 16.78 -11.19 12.29
C GLU A 348 15.60 -10.32 11.81
N VAL A 349 15.64 -9.94 10.53
CA VAL A 349 14.61 -9.10 9.89
C VAL A 349 13.89 -9.88 8.80
N TYR A 350 12.62 -10.15 9.02
CA TYR A 350 11.74 -10.91 8.13
C TYR A 350 10.62 -10.02 7.59
N HIS A 351 10.08 -10.37 6.42
CA HIS A 351 8.95 -9.67 5.85
C HIS A 351 8.10 -10.53 4.91
N LEU A 352 6.79 -10.27 4.93
CA LEU A 352 5.79 -11.03 4.20
C LEU A 352 5.96 -10.85 2.68
N LYS A 353 6.32 -11.94 2.00
CA LYS A 353 6.49 -11.99 0.55
C LYS A 353 5.15 -11.75 -0.14
N GLY A 354 5.09 -10.69 -0.96
CA GLY A 354 3.85 -10.28 -1.63
C GLY A 354 2.90 -9.46 -0.75
N GLY A 355 3.22 -9.28 0.54
CA GLY A 355 2.42 -8.49 1.47
C GLY A 355 1.06 -9.11 1.80
N ILE A 356 0.19 -8.29 2.41
CA ILE A 356 -1.14 -8.69 2.88
C ILE A 356 -1.99 -9.25 1.73
N LEU A 357 -1.91 -8.65 0.52
CA LEU A 357 -2.71 -9.11 -0.61
C LEU A 357 -2.41 -10.57 -0.96
N LYS A 358 -1.13 -10.95 -0.99
CA LYS A 358 -0.74 -12.33 -1.29
C LYS A 358 -1.17 -13.30 -0.19
N TYR A 359 -1.12 -12.85 1.06
CA TYR A 359 -1.64 -13.61 2.19
C TYR A 359 -3.16 -13.83 2.14
N LEU A 360 -3.95 -12.79 1.82
CA LEU A 360 -5.40 -12.90 1.70
C LEU A 360 -5.85 -13.73 0.49
N GLU A 361 -4.98 -13.90 -0.51
CA GLU A 361 -5.18 -14.75 -1.68
C GLU A 361 -4.90 -16.24 -1.35
N GLU A 362 -3.80 -16.53 -0.67
CA GLU A 362 -3.27 -17.90 -0.52
C GLU A 362 -3.69 -18.58 0.80
N VAL A 363 -3.81 -17.82 1.90
CA VAL A 363 -4.12 -18.39 3.21
C VAL A 363 -5.64 -18.49 3.41
N PRO A 364 -6.18 -19.69 3.71
CA PRO A 364 -7.61 -19.86 3.96
C PRO A 364 -8.11 -18.98 5.10
N LYS A 365 -9.30 -18.40 4.95
CA LYS A 365 -9.93 -17.52 5.97
C LYS A 365 -10.03 -18.17 7.35
N THR A 366 -10.17 -19.50 7.42
CA THR A 366 -10.24 -20.28 8.67
C THR A 366 -8.92 -20.36 9.43
N GLU A 367 -7.79 -20.18 8.76
CA GLU A 367 -6.44 -20.23 9.32
C GLU A 367 -5.83 -18.83 9.45
N SER A 368 -6.57 -17.81 9.00
CA SER A 368 -6.07 -16.45 8.91
C SER A 368 -5.92 -15.79 10.28
N LEU A 369 -4.79 -15.10 10.45
CA LEU A 369 -4.49 -14.22 11.58
C LEU A 369 -4.76 -12.74 11.24
N TRP A 370 -5.34 -12.46 10.08
CA TRP A 370 -5.73 -11.12 9.66
C TRP A 370 -7.10 -10.73 10.22
N GLU A 371 -7.18 -9.56 10.84
CA GLU A 371 -8.42 -9.00 11.40
C GLU A 371 -8.83 -7.76 10.59
N GLY A 372 -10.10 -7.69 10.15
CA GLY A 372 -10.65 -6.55 9.39
C GLY A 372 -10.38 -6.62 7.87
N GLU A 373 -10.35 -5.45 7.23
CA GLU A 373 -10.16 -5.30 5.78
C GLU A 373 -8.77 -4.74 5.45
N CYS A 374 -8.24 -5.06 4.27
CA CYS A 374 -6.96 -4.53 3.81
C CYS A 374 -7.15 -3.32 2.90
N PHE A 375 -6.66 -2.15 3.33
CA PHE A 375 -6.66 -0.95 2.49
C PHE A 375 -5.87 -1.13 1.19
N VAL A 376 -6.46 -0.71 0.06
CA VAL A 376 -5.83 -0.70 -1.26
C VAL A 376 -5.90 0.70 -1.89
N PHE A 377 -4.88 1.03 -2.69
CA PHE A 377 -4.69 2.37 -3.27
C PHE A 377 -5.40 2.53 -4.62
N ASP A 378 -6.63 2.02 -4.71
CA ASP A 378 -7.46 2.00 -5.90
C ASP A 378 -8.94 2.24 -5.57
N LYS A 379 -9.79 2.20 -6.59
CA LYS A 379 -11.20 2.54 -6.44
C LYS A 379 -11.97 1.64 -5.46
N ARG A 380 -11.47 0.43 -5.16
CA ARG A 380 -12.09 -0.50 -4.20
C ARG A 380 -11.93 -0.05 -2.76
N VAL A 381 -10.94 0.82 -2.46
CA VAL A 381 -10.57 1.32 -1.12
C VAL A 381 -10.04 0.25 -0.17
N SER A 382 -10.65 -0.92 -0.16
CA SER A 382 -10.36 -2.03 0.75
C SER A 382 -10.70 -3.36 0.09
N VAL A 383 -10.05 -4.43 0.57
CA VAL A 383 -10.34 -5.81 0.17
C VAL A 383 -10.41 -6.73 1.39
N GLU A 384 -11.24 -7.75 1.29
CA GLU A 384 -11.37 -8.85 2.24
C GLU A 384 -10.56 -10.09 1.82
N HIS A 385 -10.72 -11.21 2.53
CA HIS A 385 -10.20 -12.51 2.11
C HIS A 385 -10.68 -12.91 0.72
N GLY A 386 -9.82 -13.58 -0.05
CA GLY A 386 -10.06 -13.87 -1.46
C GLY A 386 -9.98 -12.63 -2.36
N LEU A 387 -9.45 -11.52 -1.83
CA LEU A 387 -9.32 -10.23 -2.53
C LEU A 387 -10.64 -9.64 -3.05
N ALA A 388 -11.77 -10.06 -2.47
CA ALA A 388 -13.06 -9.47 -2.72
C ALA A 388 -13.08 -8.00 -2.23
N GLN A 389 -13.85 -7.13 -2.88
CA GLN A 389 -13.96 -5.74 -2.44
C GLN A 389 -14.59 -5.67 -1.04
N GLY A 390 -13.95 -4.89 -0.16
CA GLY A 390 -14.45 -4.62 1.18
C GLY A 390 -15.54 -3.55 1.22
N THR A 391 -15.97 -3.22 2.44
CA THR A 391 -17.10 -2.33 2.69
C THR A 391 -16.72 -0.86 2.86
N HIS A 392 -15.43 -0.57 3.11
CA HIS A 392 -15.01 0.81 3.38
C HIS A 392 -15.13 1.70 2.15
N LYS A 393 -15.59 2.93 2.38
CA LYS A 393 -15.62 4.00 1.38
C LYS A 393 -14.49 4.98 1.64
N LEU A 394 -14.14 5.82 0.67
CA LEU A 394 -13.12 6.84 0.89
C LEU A 394 -13.74 8.19 1.21
N CYS A 395 -13.30 8.81 2.30
CA CYS A 395 -13.65 10.19 2.56
C CYS A 395 -12.99 11.10 1.50
N TYR A 396 -13.81 11.83 0.74
CA TYR A 396 -13.36 12.90 -0.18
C TYR A 396 -12.48 13.95 0.48
N GLY A 397 -12.74 14.18 1.77
CA GLY A 397 -12.09 15.20 2.52
C GLY A 397 -10.61 14.91 2.83
N CYS A 398 -10.32 13.75 3.39
CA CYS A 398 -8.99 13.37 3.86
C CYS A 398 -8.37 12.18 3.11
N LYS A 399 -9.14 11.55 2.22
CA LYS A 399 -8.74 10.36 1.44
C LYS A 399 -8.38 9.15 2.30
N GLN A 400 -9.03 9.04 3.47
CA GLN A 400 -8.89 7.90 4.36
C GLN A 400 -10.15 7.01 4.25
N PRO A 401 -10.03 5.71 4.54
CA PRO A 401 -11.17 4.83 4.59
C PRO A 401 -12.09 5.21 5.75
N ILE A 402 -13.39 5.14 5.50
CA ILE A 402 -14.49 5.39 6.44
C ILE A 402 -15.47 4.22 6.35
N SER A 403 -15.98 3.76 7.48
CA SER A 403 -17.02 2.72 7.54
C SER A 403 -18.42 3.31 7.34
N ASP A 404 -19.44 2.46 7.25
CA ASP A 404 -20.83 2.92 7.22
C ASP A 404 -21.22 3.64 8.52
N GLU A 405 -20.71 3.19 9.68
CA GLU A 405 -20.90 3.87 10.97
C GLU A 405 -20.24 5.25 11.01
N ASP A 406 -19.06 5.42 10.39
CA ASP A 406 -18.40 6.73 10.27
C ASP A 406 -19.24 7.74 9.45
N MET A 407 -20.08 7.24 8.55
CA MET A 407 -20.98 8.06 7.72
C MET A 407 -22.27 8.47 8.45
N GLU A 408 -22.58 7.84 9.58
CA GLU A 408 -23.71 8.21 10.44
C GLU A 408 -23.33 9.29 11.47
N ALA A 409 -22.04 9.59 11.62
CA ALA A 409 -21.55 10.57 12.57
C ALA A 409 -21.94 12.03 12.19
N PRO A 410 -22.22 12.91 13.17
CA PRO A 410 -22.55 14.33 12.90
C PRO A 410 -21.49 15.12 12.14
N GLU A 411 -20.24 14.70 12.24
CA GLU A 411 -19.08 15.29 11.54
C GLU A 411 -18.97 14.88 10.07
N TYR A 412 -19.77 13.89 9.64
CA TYR A 412 -19.79 13.43 8.27
C TYR A 412 -20.60 14.37 7.38
N GLU A 413 -19.97 14.82 6.30
CA GLU A 413 -20.60 15.59 5.24
C GLU A 413 -20.06 15.07 3.90
N TYR A 414 -20.92 14.47 3.10
CA TYR A 414 -20.54 13.85 1.82
C TYR A 414 -19.77 14.85 0.93
N GLY A 415 -18.66 14.41 0.35
CA GLY A 415 -17.78 15.29 -0.46
C GLY A 415 -16.87 16.25 0.35
N VAL A 416 -17.08 16.40 1.67
CA VAL A 416 -16.50 17.50 2.47
C VAL A 416 -15.62 16.99 3.62
N SER A 417 -16.20 16.25 4.56
CA SER A 417 -15.54 15.81 5.80
C SER A 417 -16.05 14.47 6.33
N CYS A 418 -15.26 13.89 7.22
CA CYS A 418 -15.61 12.72 8.04
C CYS A 418 -15.14 12.97 9.48
N PRO A 419 -15.50 12.11 10.44
CA PRO A 419 -15.06 12.23 11.84
C PRO A 419 -13.54 12.43 12.01
N TYR A 420 -12.73 11.79 11.15
CA TYR A 420 -11.27 11.86 11.24
C TYR A 420 -10.64 13.17 10.78
N CYS A 421 -11.36 13.98 9.98
CA CYS A 421 -10.83 15.21 9.40
C CYS A 421 -11.65 16.46 9.64
N TYR A 422 -12.87 16.33 10.17
CA TYR A 422 -13.76 17.46 10.43
C TYR A 422 -13.09 18.54 11.30
N SER A 423 -12.39 18.13 12.36
CA SER A 423 -11.67 19.04 13.27
C SER A 423 -10.30 19.49 12.74
N LYS A 424 -9.75 18.81 11.72
CA LYS A 424 -8.43 19.12 11.15
C LYS A 424 -8.49 20.10 10.00
N LYS A 425 -9.67 20.32 9.43
CA LYS A 425 -9.90 21.21 8.28
C LYS A 425 -10.41 22.56 8.73
N SER A 426 -9.92 23.63 8.11
CA SER A 426 -10.52 24.96 8.29
C SER A 426 -11.90 25.04 7.65
N GLU A 427 -12.73 25.99 8.08
CA GLU A 427 -14.03 26.24 7.44
C GLU A 427 -13.85 26.64 5.96
N GLU A 428 -12.82 27.42 5.62
CA GLU A 428 -12.48 27.72 4.22
C GLU A 428 -12.16 26.46 3.39
N GLU A 429 -11.50 25.46 3.99
CA GLU A 429 -11.26 24.18 3.32
C GLU A 429 -12.55 23.37 3.10
N LYS A 430 -13.46 23.40 4.09
CA LYS A 430 -14.77 22.75 3.98
C LYS A 430 -15.65 23.46 2.94
N GLU A 431 -15.70 24.78 2.93
CA GLU A 431 -16.41 25.58 1.93
C GLU A 431 -15.91 25.32 0.51
N ARG A 432 -14.59 25.25 0.30
CA ARG A 432 -14.03 24.86 -1.00
C ARG A 432 -14.41 23.44 -1.40
N ALA A 433 -14.49 22.52 -0.44
CA ALA A 433 -14.93 21.16 -0.71
C ALA A 433 -16.43 21.09 -1.06
N ARG A 434 -17.28 21.83 -0.34
CA ARG A 434 -18.72 21.99 -0.67
C ARG A 434 -18.90 22.55 -2.06
N ALA A 435 -18.21 23.65 -2.39
CA ALA A 435 -18.29 24.26 -3.72
C ALA A 435 -17.85 23.28 -4.83
N ARG A 436 -16.80 22.48 -4.58
CA ARG A 436 -16.38 21.41 -5.51
C ARG A 436 -17.45 20.34 -5.68
N GLN A 437 -18.07 19.92 -4.58
CA GLN A 437 -19.14 18.91 -4.57
C GLN A 437 -20.37 19.41 -5.33
N THR A 438 -20.80 20.66 -5.10
CA THR A 438 -21.91 21.27 -5.84
C THR A 438 -21.64 21.32 -7.35
N GLN A 439 -20.44 21.70 -7.78
CA GLN A 439 -20.08 21.69 -9.22
C GLN A 439 -20.18 20.29 -9.82
N PHE A 440 -19.79 19.27 -9.06
CA PHE A 440 -19.87 17.88 -9.51
C PHE A 440 -21.33 17.40 -9.59
N GLU A 441 -22.15 17.70 -8.59
CA GLU A 441 -23.59 17.37 -8.60
C GLU A 441 -24.34 18.07 -9.74
N GLU A 442 -23.99 19.33 -10.03
CA GLU A 442 -24.65 20.12 -11.05
C GLU A 442 -24.26 19.72 -12.49
N TRP A 443 -22.98 19.43 -12.72
CA TRP A 443 -22.45 19.26 -14.09
C TRP A 443 -21.87 17.87 -14.38
N GLY A 444 -21.76 16.99 -13.38
CA GLY A 444 -21.02 15.73 -13.49
C GLY A 444 -19.50 15.91 -13.63
N VAL A 445 -19.00 17.16 -13.60
CA VAL A 445 -17.58 17.49 -13.73
C VAL A 445 -17.26 18.74 -12.91
N ILE A 446 -16.20 18.65 -12.11
CA ILE A 446 -15.68 19.81 -11.37
C ILE A 446 -15.15 20.85 -12.35
N GLY A 447 -15.63 22.09 -12.31
CA GLY A 447 -15.13 23.25 -13.06
C GLY A 447 -15.95 23.65 -14.28
N GLY A 448 -17.17 23.14 -14.43
CA GLY A 448 -18.12 23.57 -15.45
C GLY A 448 -18.18 22.65 -16.66
N PRO A 449 -19.29 22.69 -17.43
CA PRO A 449 -19.44 21.96 -18.68
C PRO A 449 -18.40 22.35 -19.74
N ASP A 450 -17.81 23.54 -19.62
CA ASP A 450 -16.76 24.03 -20.53
C ASP A 450 -15.35 23.55 -20.17
N LYS A 451 -15.16 22.81 -19.08
CA LYS A 451 -13.82 22.38 -18.66
C LYS A 451 -13.20 21.41 -19.68
N GLY A 452 -12.07 21.82 -20.25
CA GLY A 452 -11.36 21.07 -21.30
C GLY A 452 -11.76 21.46 -22.72
N ARG A 453 -12.81 22.27 -22.90
CA ARG A 453 -13.11 22.91 -24.18
C ARG A 453 -12.12 24.06 -24.38
N ARG A 454 -11.21 23.96 -25.36
CA ARG A 454 -10.45 25.14 -25.80
C ARG A 454 -11.46 26.23 -26.20
N PRO A 455 -11.25 27.52 -25.86
CA PRO A 455 -12.10 28.58 -26.36
C PRO A 455 -12.16 28.44 -27.88
N ALA A 456 -13.37 28.40 -28.45
CA ALA A 456 -13.51 28.45 -29.90
C ALA A 456 -12.79 29.71 -30.38
N THR A 457 -11.70 29.55 -31.13
CA THR A 457 -11.05 30.64 -31.84
C THR A 457 -12.14 31.32 -32.67
N LYS A 458 -12.52 32.55 -32.30
CA LYS A 458 -13.43 33.35 -33.11
C LYS A 458 -12.84 33.45 -34.52
N PRO A 459 -13.64 33.23 -35.59
CA PRO A 459 -13.15 33.40 -36.95
C PRO A 459 -12.70 34.86 -37.13
N ASP A 460 -11.47 34.99 -37.64
CA ASP A 460 -10.75 36.20 -38.05
C ASP A 460 -11.41 37.56 -37.76
N SER A 461 -10.89 38.22 -36.73
CA SER A 461 -10.82 39.69 -36.70
C SER A 461 -9.68 40.12 -37.62
N PRO A 462 -9.89 41.02 -38.60
CA PRO A 462 -8.85 41.38 -39.55
C PRO A 462 -7.70 42.06 -38.81
N ARG A 463 -6.51 41.45 -38.89
CA ARG A 463 -5.26 42.04 -38.43
C ARG A 463 -5.14 43.46 -39.00
N LYS A 464 -5.32 44.48 -38.15
CA LYS A 464 -4.93 45.85 -38.46
C LYS A 464 -3.43 45.82 -38.78
N LYS A 465 -3.10 45.98 -40.07
CA LYS A 465 -1.75 46.30 -40.53
C LYS A 465 -1.35 47.62 -39.87
N ILE A 466 -0.53 47.55 -38.83
CA ILE A 466 0.19 48.70 -38.31
C ILE A 466 1.30 48.98 -39.32
N ASN A 467 1.01 49.88 -40.26
CA ASN A 467 2.02 50.52 -41.10
C ASN A 467 2.89 51.39 -40.21
N ALA A 468 4.09 50.92 -39.87
CA ALA A 468 5.16 51.78 -39.39
C ALA A 468 5.69 52.58 -40.58
N LYS A 469 5.10 53.76 -40.83
CA LYS A 469 5.74 54.80 -41.64
C LYS A 469 6.74 55.53 -40.75
N LEU A 470 8.02 55.29 -41.00
CA LEU A 470 9.07 56.28 -40.76
C LEU A 470 8.72 57.55 -41.54
N GLY A 471 8.76 58.71 -40.88
CA GLY A 471 8.55 60.02 -41.50
C GLY A 471 8.76 61.13 -40.48
N SER A 472 9.74 61.98 -40.77
CA SER A 472 10.40 63.02 -39.97
C SER A 472 9.58 64.26 -39.59
N SER A 473 10.19 65.09 -38.73
CA SER A 473 9.90 66.50 -38.39
C SER A 473 8.98 66.67 -37.18
N ILE A 474 9.36 67.30 -36.06
CA ILE A 474 10.16 68.52 -35.80
C ILE A 474 11.23 68.26 -34.73
#